data_AF-A0A5J4KPI9-F1
#
_entry.id   AF-A0A5J4KPI9-F1
#
_cell.length_a   1.000
_cell.length_b   1.000
_cell.length_c   1.000
_cell.angle_alpha   90.00
_cell.angle_beta   90.00
_cell.angle_gamma   90.00
#
_symmetry.space_group_name_H-M   'P 1'
#
loop_
_entity.id
_entity.type
_entity.pdbx_description
1 polymer ?
#
loop_
_entity_poly.entity_id
_entity_poly.type
_entity_poly.pdbx_seq_one_letter_code
_entity_poly.pdbx_strand_id
1 'polypeptide(L)'
;METQHGLFTLAPDQTIYCSKGTFLVRVPAFPLTTFLHLTEQGCLLETSQEDKLDEVFSCLLQQGYDQVRALMTDSEFLRVALSLASQDLVRGFSRLQYDTASPVRMKRVYSRLIRYVVRMSTRATPFGLFAGVALGTIADTTRLTLGERAFDHLHVRPDIGWLYAFLRDREQQKHALAQMRLMVNSTAHVVGNRVLIASVDGFGNVGKETLSLRAAPLLRHILEIARQPILYTDLVDSISYSFPELLEPQIHIVLQQLWNAHVFISMLHPPLTGGEPTAFVLKQMQTLPQSPWGQRLQDELTSLEQSLNSIQRVGISACDALEEQFSKLFVLQDTLVPGYRHPLVQVDAALMMEKPSLHTSVAVSVEEAADVLLRLSTHGMRNEICN
;
A
#
# COMPACT_ATOMS: atom_id res chain seq x y z
N MET A 1 9.83 42.01 -18.81
CA MET A 1 9.86 40.70 -19.49
C MET A 1 8.47 40.12 -19.39
N GLU A 2 7.64 40.39 -20.39
CA GLU A 2 6.30 39.83 -20.52
C GLU A 2 6.41 38.32 -20.74
N THR A 3 5.83 37.55 -19.82
CA THR A 3 5.59 36.11 -20.01
C THR A 3 4.49 35.94 -21.04
N GLN A 4 4.88 35.59 -22.28
CA GLN A 4 3.95 35.07 -23.27
C GLN A 4 3.31 33.76 -22.75
N HIS A 5 2.06 33.84 -22.30
CA HIS A 5 1.21 32.66 -22.21
C HIS A 5 0.80 32.28 -23.63
N GLY A 6 1.64 31.47 -24.28
CA GLY A 6 1.29 30.81 -25.54
C GLY A 6 0.11 29.86 -25.28
N LEU A 7 -1.10 30.31 -25.59
CA LEU A 7 -2.24 29.43 -25.81
C LEU A 7 -1.89 28.53 -26.99
N PHE A 8 -1.53 27.27 -26.71
CA PHE A 8 -1.40 26.26 -27.74
C PHE A 8 -2.78 26.04 -28.38
N THR A 9 -3.01 26.66 -29.53
CA THR A 9 -4.12 26.30 -30.42
C THR A 9 -3.77 24.98 -31.08
N LEU A 10 -4.22 23.88 -30.49
CA LEU A 10 -4.20 22.55 -31.13
C LEU A 10 -5.04 22.63 -32.41
N ALA A 11 -4.47 22.17 -33.53
CA ALA A 11 -5.23 22.05 -34.77
C ALA A 11 -6.42 21.09 -34.57
N PRO A 12 -7.55 21.28 -35.28
CA PRO A 12 -8.73 20.42 -35.14
C PRO A 12 -8.39 18.93 -35.27
N ASP A 13 -7.46 18.60 -36.18
CA ASP A 13 -7.12 17.23 -36.57
C ASP A 13 -5.93 16.63 -35.80
N GLN A 14 -5.34 17.37 -34.86
CA GLN A 14 -4.23 16.86 -34.06
C GLN A 14 -4.77 16.04 -32.88
N THR A 15 -4.42 14.75 -32.83
CA THR A 15 -4.72 13.89 -31.68
C THR A 15 -3.94 14.35 -30.44
N ILE A 16 -4.65 14.58 -29.34
CA ILE A 16 -4.08 15.04 -28.07
C ILE A 16 -3.52 13.85 -27.28
N TYR A 17 -4.11 12.67 -27.47
CA TYR A 17 -3.76 11.44 -26.79
C TYR A 17 -3.52 10.31 -27.77
N CYS A 18 -2.47 9.52 -27.51
CA CYS A 18 -2.20 8.26 -28.19
C CYS A 18 -1.76 7.24 -27.12
N SER A 19 -2.33 6.04 -27.18
CA SER A 19 -2.02 4.97 -26.24
C SER A 19 -0.59 4.48 -26.43
N LYS A 20 0.04 4.00 -25.36
CA LYS A 20 1.40 3.43 -25.39
C LYS A 20 1.41 1.94 -25.79
N GLY A 21 0.31 1.42 -26.33
CA GLY A 21 0.20 0.02 -26.78
C GLY A 21 0.06 -1.01 -25.65
N THR A 22 -0.11 -0.57 -24.40
CA THR A 22 -0.26 -1.44 -23.22
C THR A 22 -1.45 -1.04 -22.37
N PHE A 23 -2.07 -2.00 -21.69
CA PHE A 23 -3.16 -1.76 -20.75
C PHE A 23 -3.07 -2.71 -19.55
N LEU A 24 -3.77 -2.38 -18.47
CA LEU A 24 -3.87 -3.22 -17.29
C LEU A 24 -5.21 -3.95 -17.28
N VAL A 25 -5.17 -5.27 -17.32
CA VAL A 25 -6.33 -6.13 -17.06
C VAL A 25 -6.50 -6.27 -15.55
N ARG A 26 -7.74 -6.17 -15.06
CA ARG A 26 -8.08 -6.39 -13.66
C ARG A 26 -9.27 -7.33 -13.59
N VAL A 27 -9.19 -8.38 -12.78
CA VAL A 27 -10.24 -9.40 -12.70
C VAL A 27 -10.47 -9.82 -11.25
N PRO A 28 -11.75 -9.92 -10.79
CA PRO A 28 -12.08 -10.47 -9.48
C PRO A 28 -11.62 -11.93 -9.33
N ALA A 29 -11.32 -12.35 -8.10
CA ALA A 29 -10.84 -13.71 -7.84
C ALA A 29 -11.88 -14.81 -8.11
N PHE A 30 -13.15 -14.48 -7.93
CA PHE A 30 -14.27 -15.38 -8.19
C PHE A 30 -15.02 -14.99 -9.47
N PRO A 31 -15.58 -15.98 -10.19
CA PRO A 31 -16.44 -15.70 -11.32
C PRO A 31 -17.74 -15.04 -10.87
N LEU A 32 -18.37 -14.28 -11.77
CA LEU A 32 -19.67 -13.65 -11.52
C LEU A 32 -20.76 -14.67 -11.15
N THR A 33 -20.64 -15.92 -11.61
CA THR A 33 -21.55 -17.01 -11.26
C THR A 33 -21.59 -17.31 -9.77
N THR A 34 -20.50 -17.09 -9.03
CA THR A 34 -20.50 -17.18 -7.55
C THR A 34 -21.47 -16.19 -6.93
N PHE A 35 -21.54 -14.96 -7.43
CA PHE A 35 -22.52 -13.98 -6.99
C PHE A 35 -23.95 -14.37 -7.41
N LEU A 36 -24.13 -14.81 -8.66
CA LEU A 36 -25.45 -15.21 -9.17
C LEU A 36 -26.06 -16.33 -8.33
N HIS A 37 -25.28 -17.37 -7.98
CA HIS A 37 -25.73 -18.45 -7.10
C HIS A 37 -26.19 -17.98 -5.71
N LEU A 38 -25.58 -16.91 -5.18
CA LEU A 38 -26.02 -16.31 -3.91
C LEU A 38 -27.36 -15.57 -4.03
N THR A 39 -27.76 -15.16 -5.24
CA THR A 39 -28.94 -14.32 -5.48
C THR A 39 -30.10 -15.02 -6.19
N GLU A 40 -29.83 -16.03 -7.02
CA GLU A 40 -30.83 -16.68 -7.88
C GLU A 40 -31.84 -17.52 -7.07
N GLN A 41 -31.45 -18.07 -5.93
CA GLN A 41 -32.35 -18.89 -5.10
C GLN A 41 -33.43 -18.06 -4.37
N GLY A 42 -33.36 -16.74 -4.39
CA GLY A 42 -34.32 -15.85 -3.72
C GLY A 42 -35.46 -15.29 -4.57
N CYS A 43 -35.49 -15.56 -5.88
CA CYS A 43 -36.37 -14.83 -6.81
C CYS A 43 -37.71 -15.51 -7.17
N LEU A 44 -38.13 -16.59 -6.50
CA LEU A 44 -39.41 -17.25 -6.78
C LEU A 44 -40.40 -17.05 -5.62
N LEU A 45 -40.86 -15.81 -5.46
CA LEU A 45 -42.07 -15.51 -4.71
C LEU A 45 -43.25 -15.56 -5.70
N GLU A 46 -44.03 -16.64 -5.66
CA GLU A 46 -45.39 -16.58 -6.20
C GLU A 46 -46.19 -15.58 -5.35
N THR A 47 -46.86 -14.65 -6.03
CA THR A 47 -47.55 -13.45 -5.49
C THR A 47 -48.72 -13.72 -4.54
N SER A 48 -48.86 -14.93 -4.01
CA SER A 48 -49.99 -15.38 -3.18
C SER A 48 -49.68 -15.53 -1.68
N GLN A 49 -48.49 -15.12 -1.20
CA GLN A 49 -48.04 -15.32 0.19
C GLN A 49 -47.60 -14.03 0.92
N GLU A 50 -48.36 -12.94 0.83
CA GLU A 50 -48.07 -11.70 1.58
C GLU A 50 -48.09 -11.92 3.12
N ASP A 51 -48.90 -12.86 3.62
CA ASP A 51 -49.01 -13.16 5.06
C ASP A 51 -47.80 -13.91 5.66
N LYS A 52 -46.81 -14.31 4.84
CA LYS A 52 -45.64 -15.10 5.27
C LYS A 52 -44.30 -14.46 4.94
N LEU A 53 -44.28 -13.17 4.61
CA LEU A 53 -43.07 -12.46 4.17
C LEU A 53 -41.90 -12.57 5.17
N ASP A 54 -42.17 -12.49 6.48
CA ASP A 54 -41.13 -12.60 7.52
C ASP A 54 -40.53 -14.01 7.60
N GLU A 55 -41.35 -15.06 7.42
CA GLU A 55 -40.89 -16.45 7.38
C GLU A 55 -40.05 -16.71 6.12
N VAL A 56 -40.53 -16.22 4.97
CA VAL A 56 -39.80 -16.30 3.70
C VAL A 56 -38.46 -15.56 3.81
N PHE A 57 -38.45 -14.33 4.31
CA PHE A 57 -37.22 -13.55 4.47
C PHE A 57 -36.23 -14.23 5.41
N SER A 58 -36.72 -14.82 6.50
CA SER A 58 -35.88 -15.58 7.45
C SER A 58 -35.29 -16.83 6.81
N CYS A 59 -36.07 -17.54 5.99
CA CYS A 59 -35.62 -18.70 5.22
C CYS A 59 -34.52 -18.32 4.22
N LEU A 60 -34.74 -17.26 3.41
CA LEU A 60 -33.76 -16.75 2.44
C LEU A 60 -32.46 -16.29 3.13
N LEU A 61 -32.59 -15.62 4.27
CA LEU A 61 -31.44 -15.18 5.07
C LEU A 61 -30.62 -16.39 5.56
N GLN A 62 -31.30 -17.44 6.03
CA GLN A 62 -30.64 -18.66 6.51
C GLN A 62 -29.96 -19.41 5.36
N GLN A 63 -30.59 -19.51 4.19
CA GLN A 63 -29.98 -20.08 2.99
C GLN A 63 -28.70 -19.35 2.59
N GLY A 64 -28.72 -18.01 2.57
CA GLY A 64 -27.51 -17.22 2.31
C GLY A 64 -26.39 -17.47 3.33
N TYR A 65 -26.73 -17.68 4.61
CA TYR A 65 -25.76 -18.04 5.62
C TYR A 65 -25.15 -19.43 5.39
N ASP A 66 -25.98 -20.40 5.00
CA ASP A 66 -25.54 -21.77 4.77
C ASP A 66 -24.66 -21.88 3.51
N GLN A 67 -24.99 -21.14 2.45
CA GLN A 67 -24.15 -21.04 1.26
C GLN A 67 -22.77 -20.44 1.56
N VAL A 68 -22.72 -19.32 2.29
CA VAL A 68 -21.44 -18.70 2.66
C VAL A 68 -20.66 -19.57 3.65
N ARG A 69 -21.34 -20.30 4.54
CA ARG A 69 -20.70 -21.27 5.42
C ARG A 69 -20.06 -22.40 4.63
N ALA A 70 -20.77 -22.95 3.64
CA ALA A 70 -20.22 -23.96 2.74
C ALA A 70 -18.97 -23.42 2.01
N LEU A 71 -19.07 -22.24 1.40
CA LEU A 71 -17.91 -21.59 0.75
C LEU A 71 -16.71 -21.42 1.69
N MET A 72 -16.93 -20.99 2.94
CA MET A 72 -15.87 -20.82 3.93
C MET A 72 -15.23 -22.15 4.35
N THR A 73 -16.00 -23.23 4.37
CA THR A 73 -15.51 -24.58 4.71
C THR A 73 -14.76 -25.20 3.54
N ASP A 74 -15.30 -25.07 2.33
CA ASP A 74 -14.81 -25.78 1.14
C ASP A 74 -13.66 -25.03 0.44
N SER A 75 -13.57 -23.70 0.60
CA SER A 75 -12.55 -22.88 -0.06
C SER A 75 -11.46 -22.43 0.91
N GLU A 76 -10.32 -23.12 0.90
CA GLU A 76 -9.08 -22.67 1.55
C GLU A 76 -8.65 -21.29 1.04
N PHE A 77 -8.74 -21.08 -0.28
CA PHE A 77 -8.43 -19.79 -0.90
C PHE A 77 -9.23 -18.63 -0.31
N LEU A 78 -10.53 -18.81 -0.08
CA LEU A 78 -11.37 -17.79 0.54
C LEU A 78 -10.89 -17.45 1.96
N ARG A 79 -10.51 -18.46 2.74
CA ARG A 79 -10.00 -18.25 4.11
C ARG A 79 -8.69 -17.47 4.10
N VAL A 80 -7.75 -17.83 3.22
CA VAL A 80 -6.48 -17.10 3.06
C VAL A 80 -6.73 -15.67 2.58
N ALA A 81 -7.57 -15.48 1.56
CA ALA A 81 -7.88 -14.14 1.05
C ALA A 81 -8.52 -13.25 2.13
N LEU A 82 -9.42 -13.81 2.93
CA LEU A 82 -10.06 -13.09 4.04
C LEU A 82 -9.13 -12.83 5.21
N SER A 83 -8.18 -13.71 5.51
CA SER A 83 -7.23 -13.51 6.62
C SER A 83 -6.33 -12.30 6.36
N LEU A 84 -5.98 -12.04 5.09
CA LEU A 84 -5.25 -10.85 4.67
C LEU A 84 -6.06 -9.55 4.79
N ALA A 85 -7.38 -9.62 4.60
CA ALA A 85 -8.26 -8.46 4.71
C ALA A 85 -8.75 -8.20 6.14
N SER A 86 -9.04 -9.26 6.91
CA SER A 86 -9.63 -9.18 8.25
C SER A 86 -9.49 -10.49 9.03
N GLN A 87 -8.40 -10.62 9.78
CA GLN A 87 -8.19 -11.75 10.71
C GLN A 87 -9.33 -11.89 11.74
N ASP A 88 -9.86 -10.77 12.22
CA ASP A 88 -10.98 -10.76 13.18
C ASP A 88 -12.26 -11.35 12.59
N LEU A 89 -12.50 -11.19 11.28
CA LEU A 89 -13.65 -11.80 10.63
C LEU A 89 -13.49 -13.32 10.53
N VAL A 90 -12.30 -13.79 10.15
CA VAL A 90 -11.99 -15.23 10.09
C VAL A 90 -12.12 -15.87 11.48
N ARG A 91 -11.49 -15.29 12.51
CA ARG A 91 -11.65 -15.73 13.90
C ARG A 91 -13.11 -15.67 14.37
N GLY A 92 -13.83 -14.62 13.95
CA GLY A 92 -15.25 -14.44 14.24
C GLY A 92 -16.10 -15.58 13.68
N PHE A 93 -15.81 -16.02 12.45
CA PHE A 93 -16.43 -17.18 11.80
C PHE A 93 -16.08 -18.49 12.51
N SER A 94 -14.81 -18.76 12.82
CA SER A 94 -14.40 -19.97 13.54
C SER A 94 -15.13 -20.11 14.89
N ARG A 95 -15.31 -19.02 15.62
CA ARG A 95 -16.06 -19.03 16.91
C ARG A 95 -17.54 -19.39 16.75
N LEU A 96 -18.16 -19.15 15.58
CA LEU A 96 -19.54 -19.56 15.33
C LEU A 96 -19.71 -21.09 15.30
N GLN A 97 -18.63 -21.85 15.10
CA GLN A 97 -18.67 -23.31 15.03
C GLN A 97 -18.71 -23.97 16.42
N TYR A 98 -18.27 -23.26 17.46
CA TYR A 98 -18.09 -23.81 18.81
C TYR A 98 -18.96 -23.12 19.87
N ASP A 99 -19.25 -21.83 19.71
CA ASP A 99 -20.09 -21.08 20.65
C ASP A 99 -21.56 -21.05 20.18
N THR A 100 -22.52 -21.14 21.11
CA THR A 100 -23.89 -20.69 20.88
C THR A 100 -23.92 -19.17 20.70
N ALA A 101 -23.59 -18.74 19.48
CA ALA A 101 -23.52 -17.33 19.14
C ALA A 101 -24.91 -16.69 19.15
N SER A 102 -25.01 -15.46 19.69
CA SER A 102 -26.25 -14.70 19.62
C SER A 102 -26.66 -14.42 18.17
N PRO A 103 -27.96 -14.34 17.85
CA PRO A 103 -28.44 -14.05 16.49
C PRO A 103 -27.85 -12.77 15.89
N VAL A 104 -27.62 -11.75 16.74
CA VAL A 104 -27.00 -10.48 16.36
C VAL A 104 -25.55 -10.66 15.91
N ARG A 105 -24.77 -11.48 16.64
CA ARG A 105 -23.37 -11.75 16.29
C ARG A 105 -23.27 -12.57 15.01
N MET A 106 -24.12 -13.59 14.88
CA MET A 106 -24.22 -14.42 13.69
C MET A 106 -24.51 -13.57 12.44
N LYS A 107 -25.55 -12.72 12.50
CA LYS A 107 -25.91 -11.80 11.41
C LYS A 107 -24.76 -10.87 11.02
N ARG A 108 -24.04 -10.33 12.02
CA ARG A 108 -22.89 -9.44 11.77
C ARG A 108 -21.76 -10.13 11.01
N VAL A 109 -21.42 -11.37 11.39
CA VAL A 109 -20.34 -12.14 10.74
C VAL A 109 -20.74 -12.50 9.32
N TYR A 110 -21.89 -13.14 9.12
CA TYR A 110 -22.32 -13.55 7.78
C TYR A 110 -22.55 -12.37 6.84
N SER A 111 -23.14 -11.26 7.30
CA SER A 111 -23.29 -10.06 6.47
C SER A 111 -21.93 -9.51 5.99
N ARG A 112 -20.88 -9.58 6.82
CA ARG A 112 -19.53 -9.19 6.41
C ARG A 112 -18.94 -10.19 5.41
N LEU A 113 -19.09 -11.48 5.64
CA LEU A 113 -18.61 -12.53 4.73
C LEU A 113 -19.28 -12.41 3.34
N ILE A 114 -20.60 -12.27 3.29
CA ILE A 114 -21.35 -12.05 2.04
C ILE A 114 -20.78 -10.84 1.28
N ARG A 115 -20.54 -9.70 1.95
CA ARG A 115 -19.94 -8.53 1.29
C ARG A 115 -18.57 -8.81 0.67
N TYR A 116 -17.75 -9.63 1.33
CA TYR A 116 -16.45 -10.02 0.76
C TYR A 116 -16.61 -10.98 -0.42
N VAL A 117 -17.48 -11.98 -0.34
CA VAL A 117 -17.74 -12.89 -1.47
C VAL A 117 -18.29 -12.12 -2.67
N VAL A 118 -19.26 -11.21 -2.46
CA VAL A 118 -19.79 -10.31 -3.49
C VAL A 118 -18.66 -9.47 -4.09
N ARG A 119 -17.80 -8.87 -3.26
CA ARG A 119 -16.65 -8.09 -3.72
C ARG A 119 -15.71 -8.93 -4.59
N MET A 120 -15.37 -10.13 -4.15
CA MET A 120 -14.49 -11.07 -4.86
C MET A 120 -15.09 -11.58 -6.16
N SER A 121 -16.40 -11.42 -6.37
CA SER A 121 -17.11 -11.86 -7.59
C SER A 121 -17.43 -10.73 -8.56
N THR A 122 -17.53 -9.49 -8.09
CA THR A 122 -18.09 -8.37 -8.89
C THR A 122 -17.16 -7.17 -9.03
N ARG A 123 -16.15 -7.01 -8.16
CA ARG A 123 -15.33 -5.80 -8.12
C ARG A 123 -13.90 -6.08 -8.57
N ALA A 124 -13.55 -5.64 -9.77
CA ALA A 124 -12.22 -5.75 -10.36
C ALA A 124 -11.18 -4.76 -9.78
N THR A 125 -11.38 -4.20 -8.59
CA THR A 125 -10.37 -3.31 -7.96
C THR A 125 -9.35 -4.15 -7.19
N PRO A 126 -8.06 -4.16 -7.58
CA PRO A 126 -7.03 -4.97 -6.92
C PRO A 126 -6.97 -4.67 -5.44
N PHE A 127 -6.99 -5.73 -4.63
CA PHE A 127 -6.92 -5.65 -3.17
C PHE A 127 -6.60 -7.04 -2.62
N GLY A 128 -5.35 -7.27 -2.23
CA GLY A 128 -4.92 -8.58 -1.75
C GLY A 128 -5.21 -9.67 -2.78
N LEU A 129 -5.89 -10.72 -2.32
CA LEU A 129 -6.31 -11.85 -3.15
C LEU A 129 -7.75 -11.73 -3.67
N PHE A 130 -8.37 -10.53 -3.63
CA PHE A 130 -9.76 -10.39 -4.11
C PHE A 130 -9.88 -10.07 -5.59
N ALA A 131 -8.83 -9.49 -6.17
CA ALA A 131 -8.74 -9.23 -7.59
C ALA A 131 -7.26 -9.13 -7.96
N GLY A 132 -6.92 -9.66 -9.13
CA GLY A 132 -5.56 -9.66 -9.66
C GLY A 132 -5.40 -8.70 -10.83
N VAL A 133 -4.14 -8.53 -11.25
CA VAL A 133 -3.76 -7.71 -12.40
C VAL A 133 -2.92 -8.47 -13.41
N ALA A 134 -3.02 -8.12 -14.69
CA ALA A 134 -2.08 -8.53 -15.73
C ALA A 134 -1.83 -7.38 -16.71
N LEU A 135 -0.62 -7.34 -17.28
CA LEU A 135 -0.26 -6.41 -18.33
C LEU A 135 -0.66 -6.99 -19.70
N GLY A 136 -1.50 -6.27 -20.43
CA GLY A 136 -1.90 -6.59 -21.79
C GLY A 136 -1.31 -5.68 -22.84
N THR A 137 -1.37 -6.12 -24.09
CA THR A 137 -0.82 -5.42 -25.27
C THR A 137 -1.88 -5.23 -26.36
N ILE A 138 -1.76 -4.16 -27.14
CA ILE A 138 -2.62 -3.98 -28.32
C ILE A 138 -2.11 -4.86 -29.46
N ALA A 139 -3.02 -5.58 -30.13
CA ALA A 139 -2.70 -6.51 -31.22
C ALA A 139 -3.84 -6.59 -32.25
N ASP A 140 -3.64 -7.35 -33.33
CA ASP A 140 -4.66 -7.58 -34.38
C ASP A 140 -5.74 -8.59 -33.97
N THR A 141 -5.65 -9.18 -32.77
CA THR A 141 -6.65 -10.12 -32.25
C THR A 141 -6.83 -9.91 -30.75
N THR A 142 -8.08 -9.92 -30.27
CA THR A 142 -8.37 -9.92 -28.84
C THR A 142 -8.14 -11.31 -28.24
N ARG A 143 -7.33 -11.39 -27.18
CA ARG A 143 -7.13 -12.60 -26.36
C ARG A 143 -7.18 -12.21 -24.89
N LEU A 144 -8.28 -12.51 -24.21
CA LEU A 144 -8.48 -12.23 -22.79
C LEU A 144 -8.98 -13.49 -22.08
N THR A 145 -8.15 -14.52 -22.06
CA THR A 145 -8.47 -15.81 -21.44
C THR A 145 -7.68 -15.95 -20.15
N LEU A 146 -8.39 -16.22 -19.05
CA LEU A 146 -7.78 -16.61 -17.79
C LEU A 146 -7.37 -18.08 -17.85
N GLY A 147 -6.31 -18.43 -17.15
CA GLY A 147 -5.94 -19.82 -16.89
C GLY A 147 -6.96 -20.53 -16.00
N GLU A 148 -6.70 -21.81 -15.72
CA GLU A 148 -7.54 -22.62 -14.81
C GLU A 148 -7.65 -22.03 -13.41
N ARG A 149 -6.61 -21.31 -12.98
CA ARG A 149 -6.58 -20.52 -11.75
C ARG A 149 -6.65 -19.04 -12.10
N ALA A 150 -7.27 -18.25 -11.24
CA ALA A 150 -7.32 -16.81 -11.42
C ALA A 150 -5.91 -16.18 -11.34
N PHE A 151 -5.05 -16.69 -10.47
CA PHE A 151 -3.75 -16.11 -10.15
C PHE A 151 -2.59 -17.06 -10.45
N ASP A 152 -1.50 -16.49 -10.95
CA ASP A 152 -0.25 -17.19 -11.26
C ASP A 152 0.73 -17.09 -10.08
N HIS A 153 1.13 -15.87 -9.72
CA HIS A 153 2.03 -15.62 -8.60
C HIS A 153 1.57 -14.44 -7.75
N LEU A 154 2.08 -14.40 -6.53
CA LEU A 154 1.81 -13.35 -5.55
C LEU A 154 3.07 -12.52 -5.35
N HIS A 155 2.87 -11.22 -5.25
CA HIS A 155 3.87 -10.29 -4.75
C HIS A 155 3.50 -9.89 -3.33
N VAL A 156 4.38 -10.15 -2.37
CA VAL A 156 4.11 -9.94 -0.95
C VAL A 156 5.20 -9.08 -0.35
N ARG A 157 4.80 -7.95 0.23
CA ARG A 157 5.69 -6.99 0.88
C ARG A 157 5.13 -6.57 2.23
N PRO A 158 5.96 -6.13 3.18
CA PRO A 158 5.42 -5.54 4.40
C PRO A 158 4.63 -4.29 4.03
N ASP A 159 3.58 -4.02 4.80
CA ASP A 159 2.91 -2.73 4.71
C ASP A 159 3.91 -1.62 5.03
N ILE A 160 3.89 -0.53 4.26
CA ILE A 160 4.87 0.54 4.40
C ILE A 160 4.73 1.26 5.76
N GLY A 161 3.51 1.37 6.28
CA GLY A 161 3.26 1.91 7.61
C GLY A 161 3.83 1.02 8.70
N TRP A 162 3.75 -0.32 8.53
CA TRP A 162 4.37 -1.26 9.45
C TRP A 162 5.90 -1.17 9.38
N LEU A 163 6.47 -1.12 8.17
CA LEU A 163 7.92 -1.00 7.98
C LEU A 163 8.46 0.31 8.56
N TYR A 164 7.75 1.43 8.41
CA TYR A 164 8.14 2.68 9.04
C TYR A 164 8.04 2.65 10.56
N ALA A 165 7.01 2.02 11.13
CA ALA A 165 6.95 1.81 12.58
C ALA A 165 8.12 0.96 13.06
N PHE A 166 8.42 -0.14 12.35
CA PHE A 166 9.58 -0.99 12.59
C PHE A 166 10.89 -0.18 12.61
N LEU A 167 11.16 0.58 11.55
CA LEU A 167 12.39 1.38 11.43
C LEU A 167 12.47 2.44 12.52
N ARG A 168 11.41 3.24 12.70
CA ARG A 168 11.35 4.31 13.70
C ARG A 168 11.70 3.79 15.10
N ASP A 169 11.17 2.64 15.48
CA ASP A 169 11.42 2.07 16.82
C ASP A 169 12.91 1.67 17.00
N ARG A 170 13.61 1.28 15.92
CA ARG A 170 15.06 1.01 15.95
C ARG A 170 15.89 2.29 15.88
N GLU A 171 15.46 3.27 15.10
CA GLU A 171 16.13 4.57 14.95
C GLU A 171 16.08 5.40 16.24
N GLN A 172 15.06 5.18 17.09
CA GLN A 172 14.97 5.81 18.41
C GLN A 172 15.74 5.07 19.53
N GLN A 173 16.37 3.93 19.23
CA GLN A 173 17.20 3.25 20.22
C GLN A 173 18.41 4.09 20.60
N LYS A 174 18.86 3.94 21.85
CA LYS A 174 20.05 4.62 22.33
C LYS A 174 21.24 4.28 21.41
N HIS A 175 22.00 5.31 21.03
CA HIS A 175 23.16 5.22 20.13
C HIS A 175 22.87 4.93 18.65
N ALA A 176 21.61 4.70 18.25
CA ALA A 176 21.25 4.46 16.85
C ALA A 176 21.64 5.64 15.95
N LEU A 177 21.29 6.86 16.36
CA LEU A 177 21.58 8.09 15.63
C LEU A 177 23.05 8.22 15.21
N ALA A 178 23.97 7.80 16.08
CA ALA A 178 25.41 7.88 15.82
C ALA A 178 25.92 6.91 14.74
N GLN A 179 25.10 5.92 14.36
CA GLN A 179 25.44 4.90 13.36
C GLN A 179 24.80 5.16 12.00
N MET A 180 23.92 6.17 11.91
CA MET A 180 23.07 6.38 10.73
C MET A 180 23.64 7.42 9.76
N ARG A 181 23.23 7.27 8.50
CA ARG A 181 23.38 8.29 7.47
C ARG A 181 22.13 9.17 7.46
N LEU A 182 22.33 10.48 7.58
CA LEU A 182 21.29 11.48 7.68
C LEU A 182 21.28 12.38 6.45
N MET A 183 20.12 12.93 6.15
CA MET A 183 19.95 13.99 5.16
C MET A 183 18.95 15.01 5.71
N VAL A 184 19.08 16.27 5.30
CA VAL A 184 18.09 17.30 5.60
C VAL A 184 16.74 16.89 5.02
N ASN A 185 15.69 17.02 5.83
CA ASN A 185 14.33 16.84 5.38
C ASN A 185 14.03 17.79 4.20
N SER A 186 13.61 17.25 3.07
CA SER A 186 13.33 18.02 1.85
C SER A 186 12.24 19.08 2.00
N THR A 187 11.40 19.00 3.04
CA THR A 187 10.41 20.04 3.37
C THR A 187 11.01 21.22 4.13
N ALA A 188 12.21 21.06 4.68
CA ALA A 188 12.93 22.11 5.38
C ALA A 188 13.46 23.16 4.40
N HIS A 189 13.04 24.42 4.58
CA HIS A 189 13.50 25.52 3.75
C HIS A 189 13.78 26.77 4.59
N VAL A 190 14.76 27.56 4.14
CA VAL A 190 15.20 28.77 4.84
C VAL A 190 14.43 29.98 4.30
N VAL A 191 13.74 30.69 5.18
CA VAL A 191 13.06 31.96 4.88
C VAL A 191 13.61 33.05 5.79
N GLY A 192 14.37 33.97 5.21
CA GLY A 192 15.05 35.03 5.97
C GLY A 192 16.01 34.47 7.03
N ASN A 193 15.69 34.66 8.31
CA ASN A 193 16.46 34.16 9.44
C ASN A 193 15.85 32.93 10.13
N ARG A 194 14.89 32.26 9.48
CA ARG A 194 14.20 31.08 10.00
C ARG A 194 14.36 29.88 9.08
N VAL A 195 14.36 28.70 9.68
CA VAL A 195 14.17 27.41 8.99
C VAL A 195 12.74 26.99 9.27
N LEU A 196 11.96 26.79 8.22
CA LEU A 196 10.58 26.33 8.28
C LEU A 196 10.52 24.86 7.87
N ILE A 197 9.85 24.05 8.67
CA ILE A 197 9.63 22.63 8.39
C ILE A 197 8.14 22.37 8.48
N ALA A 198 7.56 21.86 7.40
CA ALA A 198 6.18 21.40 7.43
C ALA A 198 6.09 20.19 8.36
N SER A 199 5.26 20.28 9.40
CA SER A 199 4.94 19.09 10.20
C SER A 199 4.13 18.16 9.32
N VAL A 200 4.67 16.97 9.07
CA VAL A 200 3.96 15.88 8.42
C VAL A 200 3.96 14.75 9.42
N ASP A 201 2.79 14.28 9.84
CA ASP A 201 2.72 13.12 10.73
C ASP A 201 3.22 11.86 10.00
N GLY A 202 3.46 10.78 10.75
CA GLY A 202 3.92 9.50 10.20
C GLY A 202 2.95 8.83 9.20
N PHE A 203 1.80 9.44 8.94
CA PHE A 203 0.80 9.01 7.95
C PHE A 203 0.68 9.97 6.77
N GLY A 204 1.55 10.98 6.67
CA GLY A 204 1.51 11.94 5.57
C GLY A 204 0.50 13.08 5.77
N ASN A 205 -0.19 13.18 6.91
CA ASN A 205 -1.07 14.31 7.17
C ASN A 205 -0.21 15.50 7.57
N VAL A 206 -0.35 16.59 6.82
CA VAL A 206 0.26 17.87 7.18
C VAL A 206 -0.38 18.35 8.47
N GLY A 207 0.36 18.28 9.57
CA GLY A 207 0.00 18.95 10.80
C GLY A 207 -0.10 20.45 10.52
N LYS A 208 -1.09 21.13 11.12
CA LYS A 208 -1.27 22.59 10.95
C LYS A 208 -0.08 23.42 11.47
N GLU A 209 0.85 22.78 12.16
CA GLU A 209 1.97 23.43 12.84
C GLU A 209 3.21 23.39 11.95
N THR A 210 3.67 24.56 11.50
CA THR A 210 4.99 24.69 10.88
C THR A 210 6.02 24.92 11.98
N LEU A 211 7.01 24.04 12.10
CA LEU A 211 8.11 24.28 13.01
C LEU A 211 8.98 25.42 12.47
N SER A 212 9.27 26.42 13.30
CA SER A 212 10.09 27.58 12.92
C SER A 212 11.30 27.70 13.85
N LEU A 213 12.47 27.33 13.34
CA LEU A 213 13.74 27.42 14.08
C LEU A 213 14.51 28.66 13.63
N ARG A 214 15.27 29.29 14.54
CA ARG A 214 16.21 30.36 14.15
C ARG A 214 17.34 29.75 13.31
N ALA A 215 17.54 30.27 12.11
CA ALA A 215 18.63 29.89 11.21
C ALA A 215 19.97 30.50 11.68
N ALA A 216 20.42 30.09 12.86
CA ALA A 216 21.72 30.45 13.42
C ALA A 216 22.87 29.94 12.50
N PRO A 217 24.08 30.53 12.58
CA PRO A 217 25.22 30.13 11.73
C PRO A 217 25.50 28.62 11.74
N LEU A 218 25.50 28.01 12.94
CA LEU A 218 25.65 26.56 13.09
C LEU A 218 24.58 25.77 12.33
N LEU A 219 23.30 26.12 12.47
CA LEU A 219 22.21 25.43 11.78
C LEU A 219 22.31 25.61 10.26
N ARG A 220 22.68 26.79 9.76
CA ARG A 220 22.87 27.01 8.32
C ARG A 220 23.97 26.11 7.77
N HIS A 221 25.10 26.02 8.46
CA HIS A 221 26.21 25.15 8.10
C HIS A 221 25.80 23.67 8.08
N ILE A 222 25.11 23.22 9.14
CA ILE A 222 24.56 21.86 9.22
C ILE A 222 23.63 21.57 8.03
N LEU A 223 22.71 22.50 7.72
CA LEU A 223 21.77 22.33 6.63
C LEU A 223 22.46 22.27 5.26
N GLU A 224 23.55 23.02 5.06
CA GLU A 224 24.32 23.02 3.82
C GLU A 224 25.05 21.71 3.59
N ILE A 225 25.72 21.19 4.62
CA ILE A 225 26.48 19.93 4.54
C ILE A 225 25.53 18.74 4.35
N ALA A 226 24.48 18.67 5.16
CA ALA A 226 23.54 17.55 5.13
C ALA A 226 22.49 17.67 4.01
N ARG A 227 22.68 18.57 3.02
CA ARG A 227 21.90 18.54 1.75
C ARG A 227 22.12 17.24 0.98
N GLN A 228 23.27 16.61 1.17
CA GLN A 228 23.56 15.28 0.66
C GLN A 228 23.66 14.30 1.83
N PRO A 229 23.38 13.00 1.61
CA PRO A 229 23.48 11.99 2.66
C PRO A 229 24.85 11.93 3.35
N ILE A 230 24.92 12.24 4.64
CA ILE A 230 26.16 12.26 5.43
C ILE A 230 26.07 11.33 6.64
N LEU A 231 27.15 10.62 6.96
CA LEU A 231 27.21 9.78 8.16
C LEU A 231 27.22 10.68 9.39
N TYR A 232 26.51 10.31 10.46
CA TYR A 232 26.44 11.12 11.67
C TYR A 232 27.82 11.51 12.23
N THR A 233 28.77 10.57 12.25
CA THR A 233 30.13 10.83 12.74
C THR A 233 30.85 11.86 11.89
N ASP A 234 30.75 11.76 10.57
CA ASP A 234 31.35 12.72 9.64
C ASP A 234 30.74 14.12 9.80
N LEU A 235 29.44 14.19 10.11
CA LEU A 235 28.76 15.45 10.42
C LEU A 235 29.28 16.06 11.73
N VAL A 236 29.49 15.24 12.77
CA VAL A 236 30.09 15.69 14.04
C VAL A 236 31.50 16.22 13.81
N ASP A 237 32.33 15.50 13.04
CA ASP A 237 33.70 15.92 12.72
C ASP A 237 33.72 17.24 11.95
N SER A 238 32.83 17.39 10.96
CA SER A 238 32.72 18.63 10.17
C SER A 238 32.28 19.83 11.02
N ILE A 239 31.37 19.62 11.98
CA ILE A 239 30.95 20.67 12.90
C ILE A 239 32.09 21.03 13.85
N SER A 240 32.75 20.04 14.45
CA SER A 240 33.89 20.25 15.36
C SER A 240 35.03 21.01 14.69
N TYR A 241 35.30 20.75 13.41
CA TYR A 241 36.30 21.48 12.63
C TYR A 241 35.91 22.94 12.37
N SER A 242 34.64 23.19 12.03
CA SER A 242 34.15 24.52 11.64
C SER A 242 33.79 25.43 12.82
N PHE A 243 33.52 24.84 13.99
CA PHE A 243 33.13 25.53 15.23
C PHE A 243 33.94 24.99 16.42
N PRO A 244 35.26 25.27 16.50
CA PRO A 244 36.16 24.69 17.50
C PRO A 244 35.84 25.09 18.95
N GLU A 245 35.02 26.13 19.15
CA GLU A 245 34.53 26.54 20.47
C GLU A 245 33.43 25.62 21.04
N LEU A 246 32.80 24.79 20.20
CA LEU A 246 31.78 23.83 20.63
C LEU A 246 32.42 22.52 21.07
N LEU A 247 32.08 22.08 22.29
CA LEU A 247 32.49 20.76 22.77
C LEU A 247 31.63 19.68 22.11
N GLU A 248 32.23 18.53 21.82
CA GLU A 248 31.55 17.37 21.19
C GLU A 248 30.22 16.98 21.88
N PRO A 249 30.10 16.94 23.22
CA PRO A 249 28.82 16.69 23.88
C PRO A 249 27.72 17.71 23.53
N GLN A 250 28.09 18.97 23.30
CA GLN A 250 27.14 20.03 22.90
C GLN A 250 26.66 19.80 21.46
N ILE A 251 27.56 19.35 20.57
CA ILE A 251 27.23 19.00 19.18
C ILE A 251 26.20 17.87 19.16
N HIS A 252 26.43 16.80 19.94
CA HIS A 252 25.48 15.70 20.04
C HIS A 252 24.10 16.14 20.54
N ILE A 253 24.03 17.04 21.54
CA ILE A 253 22.77 17.62 22.03
C ILE A 253 22.04 18.36 20.91
N VAL A 254 22.74 19.21 20.15
CA VAL A 254 22.13 19.96 19.04
C VAL A 254 21.63 19.00 17.96
N LEU A 255 22.44 18.03 17.53
CA LEU A 255 22.03 17.08 16.50
C LEU A 255 20.85 16.21 16.95
N GLN A 256 20.80 15.81 18.22
CA GLN A 256 19.65 15.10 18.78
C GLN A 256 18.38 15.97 18.77
N GLN A 257 18.49 17.26 19.09
CA GLN A 257 17.37 18.20 19.02
C GLN A 257 16.86 18.35 17.59
N LEU A 258 17.76 18.46 16.60
CA LEU A 258 17.41 18.55 15.19
C LEU A 258 16.78 17.26 14.66
N TRP A 259 17.27 16.10 15.10
CA TRP A 259 16.65 14.80 14.81
C TRP A 259 15.22 14.71 15.37
N ASN A 260 15.04 15.04 16.65
CA ASN A 260 13.72 15.04 17.30
C ASN A 260 12.76 16.06 16.68
N ALA A 261 13.29 17.14 16.09
CA ALA A 261 12.55 18.16 15.37
C ALA A 261 12.27 17.82 13.89
N HIS A 262 12.63 16.61 13.44
CA HIS A 262 12.47 16.16 12.05
C HIS A 262 13.16 17.05 11.00
N VAL A 263 14.21 17.77 11.42
CA VAL A 263 15.10 18.52 10.52
C VAL A 263 15.91 17.55 9.66
N PHE A 264 16.27 16.42 10.24
CA PHE A 264 16.90 15.30 9.54
C PHE A 264 15.91 14.18 9.28
N ILE A 265 16.17 13.47 8.19
CA ILE A 265 15.60 12.17 7.88
C ILE A 265 16.73 11.15 7.76
N SER A 266 16.40 9.90 8.04
CA SER A 266 17.30 8.76 7.87
C SER A 266 17.28 8.27 6.42
N MET A 267 18.43 7.82 5.91
CA MET A 267 18.51 7.18 4.60
C MET A 267 17.95 5.76 4.56
N LEU A 268 17.51 5.22 5.71
CA LEU A 268 16.90 3.88 5.79
C LEU A 268 15.45 3.85 5.29
N HIS A 269 14.83 5.00 5.05
CA HIS A 269 13.41 5.10 4.68
C HIS A 269 13.26 4.86 3.17
N PRO A 270 12.53 3.80 2.74
CA PRO A 270 12.40 3.49 1.31
C PRO A 270 11.67 4.58 0.52
N PRO A 271 12.06 4.86 -0.73
CA PRO A 271 11.33 5.77 -1.58
C PRO A 271 9.93 5.22 -1.91
N LEU A 272 8.98 6.11 -2.21
CA LEU A 272 7.62 5.73 -2.61
C LEU A 272 7.58 4.84 -3.86
N THR A 273 8.55 5.02 -4.75
CA THR A 273 8.72 4.28 -6.00
C THR A 273 10.15 3.78 -6.09
N GLY A 274 10.39 2.59 -6.65
CA GLY A 274 11.75 2.16 -7.00
C GLY A 274 12.19 0.78 -6.50
N GLY A 275 11.27 -0.08 -6.06
CA GLY A 275 11.56 -1.50 -5.82
C GLY A 275 11.04 -2.01 -4.48
N GLU A 276 11.63 -3.11 -4.01
CA GLU A 276 11.28 -3.77 -2.76
C GLU A 276 11.70 -2.93 -1.54
N PRO A 277 10.76 -2.54 -0.65
CA PRO A 277 11.08 -1.69 0.50
C PRO A 277 12.14 -2.30 1.43
N THR A 278 12.05 -3.59 1.74
CA THR A 278 13.00 -4.28 2.64
C THR A 278 14.39 -4.38 2.03
N ALA A 279 14.46 -4.75 0.75
CA ALA A 279 15.73 -4.86 0.04
C ALA A 279 16.43 -3.50 -0.08
N PHE A 280 15.64 -2.41 -0.23
CA PHE A 280 16.18 -1.05 -0.17
C PHE A 280 16.86 -0.80 1.17
N VAL A 281 16.20 -1.09 2.30
CA VAL A 281 16.80 -0.87 3.63
C VAL A 281 18.08 -1.69 3.78
N LEU A 282 18.04 -2.98 3.47
CA LEU A 282 19.22 -3.87 3.57
C LEU A 282 20.39 -3.36 2.73
N LYS A 283 20.12 -2.83 1.52
CA LYS A 283 21.14 -2.20 0.69
C LYS A 283 21.72 -0.95 1.34
N GLN A 284 20.90 -0.11 1.96
CA GLN A 284 21.39 1.08 2.66
C GLN A 284 22.27 0.70 3.86
N MET A 285 21.91 -0.37 4.57
CA MET A 285 22.68 -0.86 5.72
C MET A 285 24.09 -1.31 5.37
N GLN A 286 24.31 -1.83 4.16
CA GLN A 286 25.66 -2.19 3.68
C GLN A 286 26.62 -0.99 3.61
N THR A 287 26.08 0.24 3.60
CA THR A 287 26.86 1.49 3.57
C THR A 287 27.15 2.07 4.96
N LEU A 288 26.62 1.45 6.01
CA LEU A 288 26.78 1.90 7.39
C LEU A 288 27.98 1.21 8.06
N PRO A 289 28.59 1.85 9.07
CA PRO A 289 29.62 1.20 9.89
C PRO A 289 29.09 -0.07 10.58
N GLN A 290 29.98 -1.06 10.72
CA GLN A 290 29.68 -2.26 11.48
C GLN A 290 29.47 -1.91 12.96
N SER A 291 28.29 -2.20 13.48
CA SER A 291 27.92 -1.91 14.86
C SER A 291 26.92 -2.96 15.38
N PRO A 292 26.84 -3.19 16.71
CA PRO A 292 25.85 -4.10 17.27
C PRO A 292 24.40 -3.73 16.94
N TRP A 293 24.12 -2.42 16.83
CA TRP A 293 22.80 -1.92 16.42
C TRP A 293 22.52 -2.25 14.96
N GLY A 294 23.48 -1.97 14.06
CA GLY A 294 23.36 -2.27 12.64
C GLY A 294 23.20 -3.77 12.37
N GLN A 295 23.99 -4.60 13.05
CA GLN A 295 23.89 -6.06 12.91
C GLN A 295 22.51 -6.57 13.33
N ARG A 296 21.99 -6.12 14.49
CA ARG A 296 20.65 -6.54 14.95
C ARG A 296 19.55 -6.14 13.96
N LEU A 297 19.57 -4.91 13.46
CA LEU A 297 18.60 -4.45 12.46
C LEU A 297 18.69 -5.28 11.17
N GLN A 298 19.91 -5.68 10.76
CA GLN A 298 20.14 -6.48 9.57
C GLN A 298 19.57 -7.89 9.76
N ASP A 299 19.80 -8.51 10.91
CA ASP A 299 19.31 -9.85 11.24
C ASP A 299 17.77 -9.88 11.27
N GLU A 300 17.15 -8.87 11.88
CA GLU A 300 15.69 -8.73 11.95
C GLU A 300 15.06 -8.56 10.55
N LEU A 301 15.64 -7.69 9.70
CA LEU A 301 15.19 -7.50 8.31
C LEU A 301 15.43 -8.75 7.44
N THR A 302 16.55 -9.43 7.64
CA THR A 302 16.85 -10.67 6.90
C THR A 302 15.84 -11.77 7.25
N SER A 303 15.49 -11.90 8.54
CA SER A 303 14.44 -12.82 8.98
C SER A 303 13.09 -12.50 8.33
N LEU A 304 12.72 -11.21 8.29
CA LEU A 304 11.50 -10.76 7.61
C LEU A 304 11.51 -11.11 6.12
N GLU A 305 12.61 -10.84 5.41
CA GLU A 305 12.73 -11.21 3.99
C GLU A 305 12.67 -12.71 3.75
N GLN A 306 13.23 -13.52 4.65
CA GLN A 306 13.13 -14.98 4.57
C GLN A 306 11.68 -15.45 4.70
N SER A 307 10.90 -14.87 5.61
CA SER A 307 9.47 -15.16 5.74
C SER A 307 8.68 -14.74 4.49
N LEU A 308 8.91 -13.53 3.97
CA LEU A 308 8.27 -13.04 2.75
C LEU A 308 8.59 -13.93 1.52
N ASN A 309 9.87 -14.28 1.36
CA ASN A 309 10.30 -15.18 0.29
C ASN A 309 9.70 -16.58 0.41
N SER A 310 9.49 -17.07 1.64
CA SER A 310 8.85 -18.36 1.87
C SER A 310 7.39 -18.35 1.42
N ILE A 311 6.65 -17.28 1.70
CA ILE A 311 5.27 -17.08 1.21
C ILE A 311 5.23 -17.07 -0.32
N GLN A 312 6.12 -16.31 -0.96
CA GLN A 312 6.18 -16.23 -2.42
C GLN A 312 6.52 -17.56 -3.08
N ARG A 313 7.38 -18.39 -2.45
CA ARG A 313 7.75 -19.73 -2.96
C ARG A 313 6.62 -20.76 -2.84
N VAL A 314 5.86 -20.73 -1.74
CA VAL A 314 4.69 -21.61 -1.57
C VAL A 314 3.65 -21.29 -2.65
N GLY A 315 3.45 -19.99 -2.91
CA GLY A 315 2.55 -19.51 -3.95
C GLY A 315 1.08 -19.81 -3.65
N ILE A 316 0.21 -19.40 -4.57
CA ILE A 316 -1.25 -19.51 -4.40
C ILE A 316 -1.80 -20.94 -4.55
N SER A 317 -0.99 -21.85 -5.08
CA SER A 317 -1.38 -23.23 -5.37
C SER A 317 -1.52 -24.13 -4.14
N ALA A 318 -0.94 -23.74 -3.00
CA ALA A 318 -0.95 -24.51 -1.76
C ALA A 318 -1.50 -23.63 -0.63
N CYS A 319 -2.83 -23.43 -0.62
CA CYS A 319 -3.50 -22.46 0.26
C CYS A 319 -3.30 -22.77 1.76
N ASP A 320 -3.37 -24.03 2.18
CA ASP A 320 -3.09 -24.41 3.58
C ASP A 320 -1.67 -24.03 4.03
N ALA A 321 -0.67 -24.36 3.21
CA ALA A 321 0.72 -23.97 3.49
C ALA A 321 0.87 -22.45 3.47
N LEU A 322 0.17 -21.76 2.58
CA LEU A 322 0.17 -20.31 2.48
C LEU A 322 -0.41 -19.65 3.74
N GLU A 323 -1.51 -20.19 4.28
CA GLU A 323 -2.11 -19.76 5.54
C GLU A 323 -1.13 -19.89 6.72
N GLU A 324 -0.40 -21.00 6.78
CA GLU A 324 0.62 -21.24 7.79
C GLU A 324 1.77 -20.23 7.68
N GLN A 325 2.27 -19.95 6.47
CA GLN A 325 3.35 -18.99 6.25
C GLN A 325 2.92 -17.56 6.60
N PHE A 326 1.71 -17.14 6.25
CA PHE A 326 1.17 -15.85 6.68
C PHE A 326 1.04 -15.76 8.19
N SER A 327 0.57 -16.83 8.84
CA SER A 327 0.47 -16.89 10.30
C SER A 327 1.83 -16.72 10.97
N LYS A 328 2.88 -17.40 10.47
CA LYS A 328 4.27 -17.23 10.94
C LYS A 328 4.77 -15.80 10.75
N LEU A 329 4.53 -15.21 9.58
CA LEU A 329 4.90 -13.82 9.30
C LEU A 329 4.22 -12.85 10.25
N PHE A 330 2.92 -13.01 10.51
CA PHE A 330 2.19 -12.12 11.43
C PHE A 330 2.70 -12.22 12.87
N VAL A 331 3.06 -13.42 13.34
CA VAL A 331 3.69 -13.60 14.66
C VAL A 331 5.06 -12.93 14.71
N LEU A 332 5.88 -13.07 13.66
CA LEU A 332 7.16 -12.38 13.57
C LEU A 332 6.96 -10.85 13.60
N GLN A 333 6.02 -10.33 12.82
CA GLN A 333 5.76 -8.89 12.74
C GLN A 333 5.20 -8.32 14.05
N ASP A 334 4.34 -9.05 14.76
CA ASP A 334 3.86 -8.67 16.11
C ASP A 334 4.99 -8.71 17.14
N THR A 335 5.93 -9.66 17.02
CA THR A 335 7.12 -9.71 17.89
C THR A 335 8.04 -8.50 17.64
N LEU A 336 8.22 -8.13 16.37
CA LEU A 336 9.10 -7.03 15.96
C LEU A 336 8.50 -5.64 16.22
N VAL A 337 7.18 -5.49 16.16
CA VAL A 337 6.45 -4.24 16.42
C VAL A 337 5.17 -4.56 17.22
N PRO A 338 5.28 -4.75 18.55
CA PRO A 338 4.15 -5.17 19.38
C PRO A 338 3.01 -4.17 19.39
N GLY A 339 1.78 -4.66 19.25
CA GLY A 339 0.57 -3.85 19.36
C GLY A 339 0.27 -2.96 18.15
N TYR A 340 0.95 -3.17 17.02
CA TYR A 340 0.62 -2.53 15.75
C TYR A 340 -0.79 -2.94 15.27
N ARG A 341 -1.63 -1.97 14.90
CA ARG A 341 -3.07 -2.21 14.61
C ARG A 341 -3.50 -1.96 13.16
N HIS A 342 -2.58 -1.52 12.30
CA HIS A 342 -2.86 -1.29 10.88
C HIS A 342 -2.45 -2.53 10.06
N PRO A 343 -2.68 -2.56 8.74
CA PRO A 343 -2.28 -3.68 7.90
C PRO A 343 -0.80 -4.01 8.07
N LEU A 344 -0.47 -5.30 8.14
CA LEU A 344 0.92 -5.76 8.33
C LEU A 344 1.63 -6.03 7.00
N VAL A 345 0.87 -6.41 5.98
CA VAL A 345 1.36 -6.81 4.66
C VAL A 345 0.50 -6.19 3.58
N GLN A 346 1.13 -5.93 2.43
CA GLN A 346 0.46 -5.72 1.18
C GLN A 346 0.70 -6.93 0.27
N VAL A 347 -0.37 -7.40 -0.36
CA VAL A 347 -0.33 -8.49 -1.34
C VAL A 347 -0.93 -8.01 -2.64
N ASP A 348 -0.19 -8.21 -3.73
CA ASP A 348 -0.64 -7.95 -5.09
C ASP A 348 -0.61 -9.28 -5.85
N ALA A 349 -1.72 -9.65 -6.50
CA ALA A 349 -1.86 -10.91 -7.22
C ALA A 349 -1.73 -10.69 -8.74
N ALA A 350 -0.84 -11.45 -9.39
CA ALA A 350 -0.74 -11.48 -10.85
C ALA A 350 -1.75 -12.48 -11.42
N LEU A 351 -2.52 -12.07 -12.43
CA LEU A 351 -3.46 -12.96 -13.11
C LEU A 351 -2.72 -14.00 -13.94
N MET A 352 -3.22 -15.22 -13.95
CA MET A 352 -2.76 -16.26 -14.87
C MET A 352 -3.38 -16.00 -16.24
N MET A 353 -2.65 -15.31 -17.12
CA MET A 353 -3.09 -15.02 -18.49
C MET A 353 -1.95 -15.20 -19.48
N GLU A 354 -2.20 -15.89 -20.58
CA GLU A 354 -1.22 -16.06 -21.65
C GLU A 354 -1.30 -14.89 -22.65
N LYS A 355 -0.38 -13.92 -22.52
CA LYS A 355 -0.23 -12.77 -23.43
C LYS A 355 -1.56 -12.05 -23.72
N PRO A 356 -2.19 -11.45 -22.69
CA PRO A 356 -3.48 -10.79 -22.89
C PRO A 356 -3.35 -9.67 -23.92
N SER A 357 -4.30 -9.61 -24.85
CA SER A 357 -4.33 -8.61 -25.90
C SER A 357 -5.73 -8.14 -26.24
N LEU A 358 -5.82 -6.89 -26.69
CA LEU A 358 -7.03 -6.28 -27.21
C LEU A 358 -6.81 -5.90 -28.67
N HIS A 359 -7.85 -6.09 -29.49
CA HIS A 359 -7.84 -5.65 -30.87
C HIS A 359 -7.58 -4.14 -30.98
N THR A 360 -6.79 -3.73 -31.97
CA THR A 360 -6.44 -2.32 -32.24
C THR A 360 -7.64 -1.38 -32.30
N SER A 361 -8.79 -1.84 -32.81
CA SER A 361 -10.03 -1.04 -32.83
C SER A 361 -10.49 -0.59 -31.44
N VAL A 362 -10.28 -1.39 -30.40
CA VAL A 362 -10.61 -1.00 -29.02
C VAL A 362 -9.68 0.12 -28.54
N ALA A 363 -8.39 0.03 -28.87
CA ALA A 363 -7.42 1.08 -28.56
C ALA A 363 -7.81 2.41 -29.24
N VAL A 364 -8.16 2.37 -30.53
CA VAL A 364 -8.63 3.56 -31.27
C VAL A 364 -9.85 4.19 -30.61
N SER A 365 -10.86 3.40 -30.24
CA SER A 365 -12.04 3.93 -29.54
C SER A 365 -11.71 4.54 -28.16
N VAL A 366 -10.75 3.98 -27.43
CA VAL A 366 -10.29 4.54 -26.15
C VAL A 366 -9.51 5.83 -26.37
N GLU A 367 -8.69 5.91 -27.42
CA GLU A 367 -7.95 7.12 -27.79
C GLU A 367 -8.89 8.26 -28.18
N GLU A 368 -9.91 7.98 -28.99
CA GLU A 368 -10.98 8.93 -29.34
C GLU A 368 -11.72 9.42 -28.09
N ALA A 369 -12.10 8.52 -27.17
CA ALA A 369 -12.76 8.90 -25.92
C ALA A 369 -11.86 9.78 -25.04
N ALA A 370 -10.57 9.44 -24.93
CA ALA A 370 -9.60 10.23 -24.17
C ALA A 370 -9.41 11.63 -24.78
N ASP A 371 -9.34 11.73 -26.11
CA ASP A 371 -9.23 13.00 -26.83
C ASP A 371 -10.44 13.91 -26.54
N VAL A 372 -11.66 13.37 -26.60
CA VAL A 372 -12.89 14.10 -26.24
C VAL A 372 -12.84 14.62 -24.80
N LEU A 373 -12.47 13.77 -23.83
CA LEU A 373 -12.39 14.17 -22.42
C LEU A 373 -11.34 15.27 -22.18
N LEU A 374 -10.21 15.22 -22.87
CA LEU A 374 -9.16 16.25 -22.80
C LEU A 374 -9.59 17.57 -23.45
N ARG A 375 -10.35 17.52 -24.54
CA ARG A 375 -10.91 18.75 -25.16
C ARG A 375 -11.97 19.40 -24.27
N LEU A 376 -12.80 18.61 -23.60
CA LEU A 376 -13.80 19.12 -22.65
C LEU A 376 -13.16 19.82 -21.45
N SER A 377 -12.05 19.26 -20.92
CA SER A 377 -11.36 19.88 -19.77
C SER A 377 -10.68 21.21 -20.14
N THR A 378 -10.18 21.34 -21.37
CA THR A 378 -9.54 22.58 -21.85
C THR A 378 -10.56 23.65 -22.28
N HIS A 379 -11.79 23.27 -22.64
CA HIS A 379 -12.85 24.23 -22.95
C HIS A 379 -13.34 25.01 -21.71
N GLY A 380 -13.38 24.37 -20.54
CA GLY A 380 -13.77 25.02 -19.28
C GLY A 380 -12.80 26.12 -18.84
N MET A 381 -11.49 25.94 -19.06
CA MET A 381 -10.47 26.94 -18.71
C MET A 381 -10.45 28.17 -19.63
N ARG A 382 -11.10 28.12 -20.80
CA ARG A 382 -11.17 29.30 -21.69
C ARG A 382 -12.21 30.32 -21.24
N ASN A 383 -13.21 29.93 -20.46
CA ASN A 383 -14.29 30.83 -20.02
C ASN A 383 -14.03 31.52 -18.67
N GLU A 384 -13.02 31.08 -17.90
CA GLU A 384 -12.69 31.69 -16.59
C GLU A 384 -11.54 32.71 -16.64
N ILE A 385 -10.87 32.88 -17.78
CA ILE A 385 -9.80 33.90 -17.95
C ILE A 385 -10.38 35.22 -18.53
N CYS A 386 -11.69 35.28 -18.79
CA CYS A 386 -12.36 36.47 -19.33
C CYS A 386 -13.44 37.06 -18.41
N ASN A 387 -13.31 36.93 -17.09
CA ASN A 387 -14.06 37.75 -16.12
C ASN A 387 -13.13 38.48 -15.16
#